data_AF-A0A0Q9Q174-F1
#
_entry.id   AF-A0A0Q9Q174-F1
#
_cell.length_a   1.000
_cell.length_b   1.000
_cell.length_c   1.000
_cell.angle_alpha   90.00
_cell.angle_beta   90.00
_cell.angle_gamma   90.00
#
_symmetry.space_group_name_H-M   'P 1'
#
loop_
_entity.id
_entity.type
_entity.pdbx_description
1 polymer ?
#
loop_
_entity_poly.entity_id
_entity_poly.type
_entity_poly.pdbx_seq_one_letter_code
_entity_poly.pdbx_strand_id
1 'polypeptide(L)'
;MKKITVLIAGVTMILLFVTKSLYVEWTELIIIIGSLSSLSIRYNLFSKRQRGVSYILGSSALFGFLFYWVLSLIDLIVDHFMYDLPTGNEDGQPLSLGNKIQEYNDDLFVGSVLSLLSVIVITFVYSRITLKKT
;
A
#
# COMPACT_ATOMS: atom_id res chain seq x y z
N MET A 1 -6.02 -16.03 -13.15
CA MET A 1 -5.74 -15.78 -11.71
C MET A 1 -4.63 -14.77 -11.52
N LYS A 2 -3.39 -15.05 -11.96
CA LYS A 2 -2.29 -14.08 -11.99
C LYS A 2 -2.68 -12.77 -12.71
N LYS A 3 -3.41 -12.87 -13.83
CA LYS A 3 -3.82 -11.72 -14.65
C LYS A 3 -4.48 -10.57 -13.88
N ILE A 4 -5.40 -10.85 -12.94
CA ILE A 4 -6.11 -9.77 -12.23
C ILE A 4 -5.28 -9.27 -11.03
N THR A 5 -4.50 -10.14 -10.35
CA THR A 5 -3.52 -9.67 -9.36
C THR A 5 -2.47 -8.76 -9.99
N VAL A 6 -1.97 -9.15 -11.17
CA VAL A 6 -1.06 -8.37 -12.00
C VAL A 6 -1.74 -7.09 -12.49
N LEU A 7 -3.02 -7.14 -12.85
CA LEU A 7 -3.78 -5.94 -13.22
C LEU A 7 -3.90 -4.98 -12.04
N ILE A 8 -4.29 -5.45 -10.86
CA ILE A 8 -4.38 -4.60 -9.66
C ILE A 8 -3.01 -3.98 -9.40
N ALA A 9 -1.95 -4.79 -9.30
CA ALA A 9 -0.60 -4.29 -9.07
C ALA A 9 -0.17 -3.28 -10.15
N GLY A 10 -0.41 -3.58 -11.42
CA GLY A 10 -0.08 -2.69 -12.54
C GLY A 10 -0.84 -1.37 -12.49
N VAL A 11 -2.14 -1.40 -12.18
CA VAL A 11 -2.95 -0.19 -12.01
C VAL A 11 -2.48 0.61 -10.80
N THR A 12 -2.20 -0.03 -9.67
CA THR A 12 -1.62 0.63 -8.49
C THR A 12 -0.33 1.34 -8.85
N MET A 13 0.60 0.66 -9.52
CA MET A 13 1.86 1.26 -9.94
C MET A 13 1.64 2.44 -10.90
N ILE A 14 0.74 2.32 -11.88
CA ILE A 14 0.45 3.44 -12.79
C ILE A 14 -0.12 4.63 -12.02
N LEU A 15 -1.04 4.40 -11.08
CA LEU A 15 -1.65 5.47 -10.30
C LEU A 15 -0.63 6.18 -9.41
N LEU A 16 0.23 5.42 -8.74
CA LEU A 16 1.34 5.93 -7.92
C LEU A 16 2.33 6.75 -8.77
N PHE A 17 2.68 6.29 -9.96
CA PHE A 17 3.59 7.02 -10.85
C PHE A 17 3.01 8.35 -11.39
N VAL A 18 1.69 8.46 -11.46
CA VAL A 18 1.00 9.66 -11.96
C VAL A 18 0.84 10.70 -10.86
N THR A 19 0.68 10.27 -9.60
CA THR A 19 0.75 11.17 -8.45
C THR A 19 2.18 11.67 -8.33
N LYS A 20 2.36 12.97 -8.53
CA LYS A 20 3.65 13.62 -8.35
C LYS A 20 3.67 14.18 -6.95
N SER A 21 4.22 13.43 -6.04
CA SER A 21 4.38 13.88 -4.67
C SER A 21 5.83 13.70 -4.26
N LEU A 22 6.39 14.69 -3.56
CA LEU A 22 7.69 14.51 -2.90
C LEU A 22 7.52 13.86 -1.51
N TYR A 23 6.28 13.61 -1.12
CA TYR A 23 5.81 13.14 0.19
C TYR A 23 4.84 11.97 0.03
N VAL A 24 4.50 11.27 1.11
CA VAL A 24 3.37 10.34 1.05
C VAL A 24 2.06 11.11 1.19
N GLU A 25 1.35 11.29 0.09
CA GLU A 25 0.05 11.98 0.09
C GLU A 25 -1.08 11.07 0.60
N TRP A 26 -2.11 11.69 1.18
CA TRP A 26 -3.36 11.01 1.52
C TRP A 26 -3.97 10.27 0.32
N THR A 27 -3.77 10.82 -0.87
CA THR A 27 -4.22 10.26 -2.15
C THR A 27 -3.54 8.91 -2.43
N GLU A 28 -2.21 8.85 -2.33
CA GLU A 28 -1.40 7.62 -2.49
C GLU A 28 -1.74 6.60 -1.41
N LEU A 29 -1.88 7.04 -0.16
CA LEU A 29 -2.30 6.18 0.95
C LEU A 29 -3.64 5.48 0.65
N ILE A 30 -4.63 6.22 0.13
CA ILE A 30 -5.93 5.65 -0.24
C ILE A 30 -5.79 4.65 -1.41
N ILE A 31 -4.97 4.96 -2.42
CA ILE A 31 -4.70 4.08 -3.57
C ILE A 31 -4.07 2.77 -3.09
N ILE A 32 -3.07 2.86 -2.21
CA ILE A 32 -2.37 1.69 -1.63
C ILE A 32 -3.36 0.87 -0.80
N ILE A 33 -4.11 1.49 0.12
CA ILE A 33 -5.10 0.81 0.97
C ILE A 33 -6.15 0.07 0.13
N GLY A 34 -6.70 0.72 -0.90
CA GLY A 34 -7.70 0.12 -1.79
C GLY A 34 -7.14 -1.10 -2.54
N SER A 35 -5.90 -0.98 -3.01
CA SER A 35 -5.19 -2.04 -3.73
C SER A 35 -4.88 -3.23 -2.82
N LEU A 36 -4.33 -2.98 -1.64
CA LEU A 36 -4.01 -4.01 -0.64
C LEU A 36 -5.26 -4.69 -0.09
N SER A 37 -6.33 -3.94 0.15
CA SER A 37 -7.62 -4.49 0.56
C SER A 37 -8.20 -5.43 -0.50
N SER A 38 -8.13 -5.02 -1.77
CA SER A 38 -8.60 -5.84 -2.89
C SER A 38 -7.79 -7.13 -3.04
N LEU A 39 -6.47 -7.04 -2.89
CA LEU A 39 -5.57 -8.20 -2.90
C LEU A 39 -5.82 -9.13 -1.70
N SER A 40 -5.99 -8.57 -0.51
CA SER A 40 -6.27 -9.31 0.73
C SER A 40 -7.60 -10.06 0.66
N ILE A 41 -8.68 -9.38 0.26
CA ILE A 41 -10.00 -9.98 0.05
C ILE A 41 -9.89 -11.16 -0.92
N ARG A 42 -9.24 -10.94 -2.06
CA ARG A 42 -9.08 -11.98 -3.07
C ARG A 42 -8.28 -13.17 -2.54
N TYR A 43 -7.16 -12.91 -1.87
CA TYR A 43 -6.34 -13.96 -1.28
C TYR A 43 -7.16 -14.83 -0.31
N ASN A 44 -7.96 -14.19 0.54
CA ASN A 44 -8.78 -14.88 1.53
C ASN A 44 -9.98 -15.61 0.92
N LEU A 45 -10.62 -15.08 -0.13
CA LEU A 45 -11.71 -15.75 -0.84
C LEU A 45 -11.27 -17.02 -1.60
N PHE A 46 -10.12 -16.96 -2.27
CA PHE A 46 -9.69 -18.01 -3.20
C PHE A 46 -8.78 -19.05 -2.56
N SER A 47 -8.28 -18.79 -1.36
CA SER A 47 -7.66 -19.82 -0.54
C SER A 47 -8.75 -20.78 -0.09
N LYS A 48 -9.03 -21.83 -0.88
CA LYS A 48 -10.05 -22.88 -0.65
C LYS A 48 -9.92 -23.63 0.69
N ARG A 49 -9.01 -23.24 1.59
CA ARG A 49 -8.97 -23.72 2.96
C ARG A 49 -9.95 -22.86 3.76
N GLN A 50 -10.91 -23.49 4.43
CA GLN A 50 -11.61 -22.89 5.56
C GLN A 50 -10.56 -22.52 6.62
N ARG A 51 -10.04 -21.31 6.54
CA ARG A 51 -9.09 -20.75 7.50
C ARG A 51 -9.91 -19.93 8.49
N GLY A 52 -9.66 -20.12 9.78
CA GLY A 52 -10.37 -19.40 10.84
C GLY A 52 -10.20 -17.88 10.70
N VAL A 53 -11.12 -17.13 11.32
CA VAL A 53 -11.13 -15.65 11.30
C VAL A 53 -9.77 -15.06 11.67
N SER A 54 -9.09 -15.64 12.65
CA SER A 54 -7.74 -15.20 13.08
C SER A 54 -6.70 -15.24 11.95
N TYR A 55 -6.79 -16.23 11.05
CA TYR A 55 -5.90 -16.31 9.90
C TYR A 55 -6.19 -15.20 8.89
N ILE A 56 -7.47 -14.92 8.61
CA ILE A 56 -7.88 -13.86 7.69
C ILE A 56 -7.40 -12.50 8.21
N LEU A 57 -7.57 -12.24 9.50
CA LEU A 57 -7.11 -11.00 10.13
C LEU A 57 -5.58 -10.90 10.09
N GLY A 58 -4.87 -11.96 10.46
CA GLY A 58 -3.40 -11.98 10.45
C GLY A 58 -2.80 -11.80 9.05
N SER A 59 -3.36 -12.47 8.03
CA SER A 59 -2.90 -12.30 6.65
C SER A 59 -3.19 -10.88 6.15
N SER A 60 -4.38 -10.34 6.43
CA SER A 60 -4.77 -8.98 6.05
C SER A 60 -3.89 -7.92 6.70
N ALA A 61 -3.56 -8.10 7.98
CA ALA A 61 -2.67 -7.22 8.72
C ALA A 61 -1.27 -7.17 8.07
N LEU A 62 -0.75 -8.36 7.73
CA LEU A 62 0.56 -8.50 7.10
C LEU A 62 0.56 -7.89 5.68
N PHE A 63 -0.53 -8.07 4.92
CA PHE A 63 -0.72 -7.38 3.65
C PHE A 63 -0.72 -5.86 3.81
N GLY A 64 -1.52 -5.33 4.73
CA GLY A 64 -1.66 -3.89 4.95
C GLY A 64 -0.38 -3.22 5.44
N PHE A 65 0.37 -3.86 6.33
CA PHE A 65 1.58 -3.28 6.91
C PHE A 65 2.80 -3.41 5.98
N LEU A 66 3.20 -4.64 5.64
CA LEU A 66 4.45 -4.87 4.93
C LEU A 66 4.41 -4.37 3.48
N PHE A 67 3.30 -4.59 2.77
CA PHE A 67 3.22 -4.13 1.38
C PHE A 67 3.00 -2.63 1.28
N TYR A 68 2.45 -1.97 2.30
CA TYR A 68 2.44 -0.51 2.34
C TYR A 68 3.87 0.04 2.36
N TRP A 69 4.73 -0.50 3.24
CA TRP A 69 6.15 -0.12 3.28
C TRP A 69 6.82 -0.30 1.91
N VAL A 70 6.62 -1.45 1.27
CA VAL A 70 7.21 -1.72 -0.04
C VAL A 70 6.71 -0.73 -1.09
N LEU A 71 5.40 -0.49 -1.17
CA LEU A 71 4.83 0.41 -2.19
C LEU A 71 5.24 1.85 -1.96
N SER A 72 5.16 2.35 -0.73
CA SER A 72 5.51 3.73 -0.39
C SER A 72 7.00 4.02 -0.58
N LEU A 73 7.88 3.04 -0.30
CA LEU A 73 9.30 3.19 -0.59
C LEU A 73 9.59 3.18 -2.09
N ILE A 74 8.91 2.35 -2.88
CA ILE A 74 9.06 2.35 -4.33
C ILE A 74 8.62 3.71 -4.89
N ASP A 75 7.50 4.23 -4.43
CA ASP A 75 6.97 5.53 -4.81
C ASP A 75 7.99 6.64 -4.53
N LEU A 76 8.44 6.73 -3.27
CA LEU A 76 9.43 7.73 -2.85
C LEU A 76 10.76 7.64 -3.62
N ILE A 77 11.20 6.43 -3.95
CA ILE A 77 12.38 6.21 -4.80
C ILE A 77 12.11 6.76 -6.21
N VAL A 78 10.99 6.39 -6.81
CA VAL A 78 10.61 6.80 -8.16
C VAL A 78 10.49 8.31 -8.23
N ASP A 79 9.83 8.94 -7.26
CA ASP A 79 9.66 10.40 -7.24
C ASP A 79 10.98 11.12 -7.07
N HIS A 80 11.87 10.61 -6.20
CA HIS A 80 13.20 11.18 -6.05
C HIS A 80 14.01 11.13 -7.34
N PHE A 81 13.98 10.00 -8.07
CA PHE A 81 14.75 9.87 -9.32
C PHE A 81 14.10 10.55 -10.53
N MET A 82 12.78 10.59 -10.60
CA MET A 82 12.05 11.10 -11.76
C MET A 82 11.69 12.58 -11.66
N TYR A 83 11.44 13.09 -10.46
CA TYR A 83 10.94 14.44 -10.26
C TYR A 83 11.90 15.35 -9.51
N ASP A 84 12.61 14.85 -8.50
CA ASP A 84 13.49 15.68 -7.65
C ASP A 84 14.90 15.89 -8.24
N LEU A 85 15.58 14.80 -8.61
CA LEU A 85 16.91 14.81 -9.23
C LEU A 85 17.02 15.72 -10.49
N PRO A 86 16.02 15.80 -11.38
CA PRO A 86 16.09 16.66 -12.56
C PRO A 86 15.87 18.16 -12.28
N THR A 87 15.10 18.51 -11.23
CA THR A 87 14.72 19.91 -10.95
C THR A 87 15.58 20.57 -9.88
N GLY A 88 16.18 19.78 -8.98
CA GLY A 88 17.29 20.19 -8.13
C GLY A 88 16.94 21.20 -7.03
N ASN A 89 16.92 20.69 -5.81
CA ASN A 89 16.84 21.35 -4.51
C ASN A 89 15.42 21.48 -3.92
N GLU A 90 15.17 20.67 -2.91
CA GLU A 90 14.24 21.01 -1.84
C GLU A 90 14.98 21.92 -0.84
N ASP A 91 14.38 23.07 -0.52
CA ASP A 91 14.95 24.05 0.41
C ASP A 91 16.40 24.50 0.13
N GLY A 92 16.79 24.50 -1.15
CA GLY A 92 18.10 24.97 -1.59
C GLY A 92 19.26 23.98 -1.39
N GLN A 93 18.99 22.73 -0.99
CA GLN A 93 20.00 21.68 -0.91
C GLN A 93 19.61 20.41 -1.67
N PRO A 94 20.57 19.71 -2.27
CA PRO A 94 20.33 18.38 -2.83
C PRO A 94 20.16 17.39 -1.66
N LEU A 95 18.92 17.09 -1.29
CA LEU A 95 18.63 16.02 -0.33
C LEU A 95 18.92 14.67 -0.96
N SER A 96 19.77 13.86 -0.31
CA SER A 96 19.93 12.47 -0.71
C SER A 96 18.67 11.66 -0.37
N LEU A 97 18.37 10.62 -1.17
CA LEU A 97 17.29 9.67 -0.89
C LEU A 97 17.30 9.14 0.55
N GLY A 98 18.48 8.89 1.12
CA GLY A 98 18.61 8.40 2.49
C GLY A 98 18.12 9.41 3.54
N ASN A 99 18.39 10.69 3.33
CA ASN A 99 17.91 11.75 4.22
C ASN A 99 16.39 11.89 4.13
N LYS A 100 15.82 11.80 2.92
CA LYS A 100 14.36 11.78 2.73
C LYS A 100 13.69 10.63 3.46
N ILE A 101 14.21 9.41 3.31
CA ILE A 101 13.65 8.24 4.00
C ILE A 101 13.70 8.43 5.53
N GLN A 102 14.75 9.04 6.06
CA GLN A 102 14.85 9.33 7.50
C GLN A 102 13.82 10.37 7.94
N GLU A 103 13.64 11.43 7.16
CA GLU A 103 12.67 12.48 7.43
C GLU A 103 11.24 11.95 7.46
N TYR A 104 10.88 11.10 6.50
CA TYR A 104 9.52 10.54 6.39
C TYR A 104 9.33 9.22 7.13
N ASN A 105 10.29 8.77 7.94
CA ASN A 105 10.19 7.48 8.62
C ASN A 105 8.95 7.41 9.54
N ASP A 106 8.64 8.51 10.23
CA ASP A 106 7.49 8.60 11.12
C ASP A 106 6.17 8.55 10.32
N ASP A 107 6.09 9.28 9.21
CA ASP A 107 4.92 9.30 8.34
C ASP A 107 4.69 7.95 7.66
N LEU A 108 5.76 7.29 7.20
CA LEU A 108 5.73 5.94 6.65
C LEU A 108 5.25 4.94 7.70
N PHE A 109 5.70 5.06 8.95
CA PHE A 109 5.24 4.22 10.03
C PHE A 109 3.75 4.44 10.33
N VAL A 110 3.32 5.69 10.49
CA VAL A 110 1.90 6.03 10.73
C VAL A 110 1.01 5.53 9.59
N GLY A 111 1.41 5.78 8.34
CA GLY A 111 0.70 5.31 7.16
C GLY A 111 0.61 3.79 7.09
N SER A 112 1.67 3.06 7.50
CA SER A 112 1.65 1.59 7.54
C SER A 112 0.67 1.04 8.58
N VAL A 113 0.54 1.72 9.73
CA VAL A 113 -0.45 1.37 10.77
C VAL A 113 -1.87 1.68 10.29
N LEU A 114 -2.10 2.85 9.68
CA LEU A 114 -3.39 3.21 9.09
C LEU A 114 -3.79 2.23 7.99
N SER A 115 -2.85 1.83 7.14
CA SER A 115 -3.06 0.84 6.10
C SER A 115 -3.41 -0.53 6.68
N LEU A 116 -2.64 -1.00 7.67
CA LEU A 116 -2.94 -2.23 8.41
C LEU A 116 -4.37 -2.23 8.96
N LEU A 117 -4.76 -1.18 9.67
CA LEU A 117 -6.09 -1.10 10.30
C LEU A 117 -7.19 -1.09 9.25
N SER A 118 -7.01 -0.31 8.19
CA SER A 118 -7.98 -0.17 7.10
C SER A 118 -8.16 -1.49 6.34
N VAL A 119 -7.06 -2.15 5.95
CA VAL A 119 -7.10 -3.43 5.24
C VAL A 119 -7.73 -4.53 6.08
N ILE A 120 -7.44 -4.56 7.40
CA ILE A 120 -8.10 -5.48 8.34
C ILE A 120 -9.60 -5.25 8.36
N VAL A 121 -10.05 -4.01 8.60
CA VAL A 121 -11.47 -3.67 8.72
C VAL A 121 -12.21 -4.01 7.43
N ILE A 122 -11.69 -3.58 6.28
CA ILE A 122 -12.31 -3.82 4.97
C ILE A 122 -12.39 -5.32 4.69
N THR A 123 -11.30 -6.06 4.89
CA THR A 123 -11.26 -7.50 4.63
C THR A 123 -12.18 -8.26 5.59
N PHE A 124 -12.25 -7.87 6.86
CA PHE A 124 -13.13 -8.47 7.84
C PHE A 124 -14.61 -8.27 7.50
N VAL A 125 -15.02 -7.02 7.24
CA VAL A 125 -16.40 -6.68 6.85
C VAL A 125 -16.80 -7.47 5.61
N TYR A 126 -15.94 -7.49 4.58
CA TYR A 126 -16.19 -8.22 3.35
C TYR A 126 -16.34 -9.74 3.58
N SER A 127 -15.45 -10.32 4.39
CA SER A 127 -15.47 -11.74 4.74
C SER A 127 -16.78 -12.10 5.46
N ARG A 128 -17.26 -11.26 6.37
CA ARG A 128 -18.54 -11.47 7.09
C ARG A 128 -19.76 -11.38 6.17
N ILE A 129 -19.75 -10.47 5.20
CA ILE A 129 -20.83 -10.35 4.21
C ILE A 129 -20.89 -11.59 3.32
N THR A 130 -19.74 -12.09 2.87
CA THR A 130 -19.68 -13.23 1.95
C THR A 130 -20.01 -14.55 2.64
N LEU A 131 -19.50 -14.78 3.86
CA LEU A 131 -19.77 -16.00 4.63
C LEU A 131 -21.24 -16.12 5.08
N LYS A 132 -21.99 -15.01 5.18
CA LYS A 132 -23.44 -15.05 5.46
C LYS A 132 -24.28 -15.50 4.26
N LYS A 133 -23.74 -15.46 3.04
CA LYS A 133 -24.47 -15.77 1.80
C LYS A 133 -24.30 -17.21 1.31
N THR A 134 -23.37 -17.97 1.90
CA THR A 134 -23.13 -19.39 1.65
C THR A 134 -23.73 -20.23 2.75
#